data_AF-X0V7R2-F1
#
_entry.id   AF-X0V7R2-F1
#
_cell.length_a   1.000
_cell.length_b   1.000
_cell.length_c   1.000
_cell.angle_alpha   90.00
_cell.angle_beta   90.00
_cell.angle_gamma   90.00
#
_symmetry.space_group_name_H-M   'P 1'
#
loop_
_entity.id
_entity.type
_entity.pdbx_description
1 polymer ?
#
loop_
_entity_poly.entity_id
_entity_poly.type
_entity_poly.pdbx_seq_one_letter_code
_entity_poly.pdbx_strand_id
1 'polypeptide(L)'
;MAFGTDILILIILLLLSGFFSGSEVALISLTKVKARYMLDKKKFGAVFVKKLKDDPQRMLATILIGNNLANVAASAIMTSIMIRIFQNYAIAIATGVMTFLILVFGEITPKSIAAKNN
;
A
#
# COMPACT_ATOMS: atom_id res chain seq x y z
N MET A 1 -4.64 17.72 -16.97
CA MET A 1 -3.47 16.83 -16.84
C MET A 1 -3.30 16.07 -18.13
N ALA A 2 -2.06 15.85 -18.56
CA ALA A 2 -1.78 15.02 -19.72
C ALA A 2 -2.10 13.56 -19.37
N PHE A 3 -2.63 12.80 -20.32
CA PHE A 3 -2.97 11.39 -20.08
C PHE A 3 -1.80 10.58 -19.49
N GLY A 4 -0.57 10.89 -19.91
CA GLY A 4 0.64 10.27 -19.36
C GLY A 4 0.93 10.62 -17.90
N THR A 5 0.58 11.82 -17.43
CA THR A 5 0.76 12.17 -16.01
C THR A 5 -0.20 11.39 -15.12
N ASP A 6 -1.44 11.16 -15.58
CA ASP A 6 -2.45 10.42 -14.82
C ASP A 6 -2.02 8.95 -14.62
N ILE A 7 -1.45 8.32 -15.65
CA ILE A 7 -0.91 6.96 -15.58
C ILE A 7 0.30 6.89 -14.63
N LEU A 8 1.22 7.85 -14.71
CA LEU A 8 2.38 7.88 -13.82
C LEU A 8 1.95 7.99 -12.34
N ILE A 9 0.99 8.86 -12.05
CA ILE A 9 0.44 9.01 -10.70
C ILE A 9 -0.24 7.70 -10.25
N LEU A 10 -1.01 7.04 -11.12
CA LEU A 10 -1.67 5.78 -10.81
C LEU A 10 -0.67 4.68 -10.45
N ILE A 11 0.44 4.57 -11.18
CA ILE A 11 1.53 3.63 -10.88
C ILE A 11 2.12 3.92 -9.50
N ILE A 12 2.42 5.19 -9.20
CA ILE A 12 2.96 5.60 -7.90
C ILE A 12 1.99 5.25 -6.77
N LEU A 13 0.68 5.49 -6.95
CA LEU A 13 -0.34 5.17 -5.95
C LEU A 13 -0.49 3.66 -5.72
N LEU A 14 -0.41 2.84 -6.77
CA LEU A 14 -0.41 1.38 -6.64
C LEU A 14 0.82 0.87 -5.88
N LEU A 15 2.00 1.42 -6.17
CA LEU A 15 3.22 1.09 -5.43
C LEU A 15 3.12 1.51 -3.97
N LEU A 16 2.51 2.67 -3.70
CA LEU A 16 2.30 3.16 -2.34
C LEU A 16 1.30 2.29 -1.55
N SER A 17 0.20 1.89 -2.17
CA SER A 17 -0.75 0.90 -1.63
C SER A 17 -0.04 -0.41 -1.29
N GLY A 18 0.78 -0.91 -2.22
CA GLY A 18 1.61 -2.09 -2.01
C GLY A 18 2.60 -1.98 -0.86
N PHE A 19 3.26 -0.82 -0.75
CA PHE A 19 4.17 -0.53 0.36
C PHE A 19 3.44 -0.56 1.71
N PHE A 20 2.28 0.10 1.85
CA PHE A 20 1.53 0.10 3.10
C PHE A 20 0.99 -1.29 3.46
N SER A 21 0.39 -1.99 2.50
CA SER A 21 -0.14 -3.34 2.70
C SER A 21 0.95 -4.37 3.04
N GLY A 22 2.11 -4.31 2.39
CA GLY A 22 3.25 -5.17 2.74
C GLY A 22 3.82 -4.84 4.12
N SER A 23 3.94 -3.54 4.44
CA SER A 23 4.43 -3.07 5.74
C SER A 23 3.53 -3.51 6.89
N GLU A 24 2.21 -3.53 6.68
CA GLU A 24 1.23 -4.04 7.65
C GLU A 24 1.62 -5.46 8.11
N VAL A 25 1.73 -6.40 7.16
CA VAL A 25 2.03 -7.80 7.47
C VAL A 25 3.43 -7.95 8.04
N ALA A 26 4.44 -7.30 7.47
CA ALA A 26 5.82 -7.38 7.93
C ALA A 26 5.96 -6.88 9.39
N LEU A 27 5.38 -5.72 9.70
CA LEU A 27 5.49 -5.12 11.03
C LEU A 27 4.63 -5.86 12.07
N ILE A 28 3.46 -6.37 11.69
CA ILE A 28 2.63 -7.17 12.60
C ILE A 28 3.36 -8.45 12.99
N SER A 29 3.86 -9.21 12.02
CA SER A 29 4.47 -10.53 12.28
C SER A 29 5.88 -10.45 12.87
N LEU A 30 6.54 -9.27 12.84
CA LEU A 30 7.79 -9.05 13.55
C LEU A 30 7.58 -9.03 15.09
N THR A 31 8.28 -9.86 15.83
CA THR A 31 8.17 -9.90 17.30
C THR A 31 8.97 -8.77 17.97
N LYS A 32 8.57 -8.36 19.19
CA LYS A 32 9.33 -7.37 19.99
C LYS A 32 10.77 -7.82 20.26
N VAL A 33 10.99 -9.14 20.42
CA VAL A 33 12.32 -9.74 20.60
C VAL A 33 13.17 -9.58 19.34
N LYS A 34 12.64 -9.91 18.16
CA LYS A 34 13.33 -9.70 16.87
C LYS A 34 13.66 -8.21 16.67
N ALA A 35 12.73 -7.30 16.99
CA ALA A 35 12.96 -5.86 16.89
C ALA A 35 14.08 -5.37 17.83
N ARG A 36 14.15 -5.87 19.07
CA ARG A 36 15.24 -5.56 19.99
C ARG A 36 16.58 -6.10 19.48
N TYR A 37 16.60 -7.32 18.98
CA TYR A 37 17.79 -7.91 18.36
C TYR A 37 18.31 -7.10 17.16
N MET A 38 17.43 -6.56 16.32
CA MET A 38 17.81 -5.65 15.23
C MET A 38 18.45 -4.36 15.74
N LEU A 39 17.96 -3.82 16.87
CA LEU A 39 18.53 -2.65 17.52
C LEU A 39 19.94 -2.93 18.04
N ASP A 40 20.13 -4.07 18.72
CA ASP A 40 21.41 -4.48 19.28
C ASP A 40 22.46 -4.70 18.16
N LYS A 41 22.02 -5.23 17.02
CA LYS A 41 22.85 -5.37 15.81
C LYS A 41 23.03 -4.09 14.99
N LYS A 42 22.53 -2.95 15.47
CA LYS A 42 22.60 -1.64 14.79
C LYS A 42 22.15 -1.70 13.32
N LYS A 43 21.13 -2.51 13.03
CA LYS A 43 20.58 -2.63 11.67
C LYS A 43 19.94 -1.30 11.26
N PHE A 44 20.06 -0.95 9.98
CA PHE A 44 19.42 0.23 9.42
C PHE A 44 17.91 0.19 9.68
N GLY A 45 17.33 1.32 10.13
CA GLY A 45 15.90 1.42 10.45
C GLY A 45 15.45 0.75 11.76
N ALA A 46 16.33 0.06 12.51
CA ALA A 46 15.94 -0.68 13.71
C ALA A 46 15.31 0.20 14.81
N VAL A 47 15.77 1.45 14.94
CA VAL A 47 15.21 2.44 15.87
C VAL A 47 13.75 2.74 15.52
N PHE A 48 13.44 2.94 14.23
CA PHE A 48 12.09 3.22 13.76
C PHE A 48 11.18 2.01 13.94
N VAL A 49 11.65 0.83 13.55
CA VAL A 49 10.90 -0.43 13.71
C VAL A 49 10.55 -0.65 15.19
N LYS A 50 11.51 -0.47 16.11
CA LYS A 50 11.24 -0.58 17.55
C LYS A 50 10.17 0.42 17.99
N LYS A 51 10.29 1.69 17.60
CA LYS A 51 9.31 2.73 17.94
C LYS A 51 7.90 2.40 17.44
N LEU A 52 7.79 1.84 16.23
CA LEU A 52 6.50 1.38 15.69
C LEU A 52 5.95 0.18 16.46
N LYS A 53 6.80 -0.74 16.92
CA LYS A 53 6.38 -1.90 17.74
C LYS A 53 6.03 -1.56 19.19
N ASP A 54 6.49 -0.43 19.70
CA ASP A 54 6.16 0.05 21.04
C ASP A 54 4.70 0.57 21.11
N ASP A 55 4.18 1.13 20.00
CA ASP A 55 2.78 1.55 19.85
C ASP A 55 2.15 0.93 18.59
N PRO A 56 1.76 -0.36 18.65
CA PRO A 56 1.22 -1.07 17.50
C PRO A 56 -0.14 -0.51 17.04
N GLN A 57 -0.93 0.09 17.93
CA GLN A 57 -2.22 0.68 17.55
C GLN A 57 -2.01 1.90 16.63
N ARG A 58 -1.12 2.82 17.01
CA ARG A 58 -0.80 3.99 16.18
C ARG A 58 -0.12 3.59 14.87
N MET A 59 0.75 2.59 14.92
CA MET A 59 1.36 2.00 13.72
C MET A 59 0.29 1.50 12.74
N LEU A 60 -0.63 0.65 13.20
CA LEU A 60 -1.71 0.11 12.37
C LEU A 60 -2.60 1.20 11.81
N ALA A 61 -3.03 2.15 12.64
CA ALA A 61 -3.86 3.26 12.20
C ALA A 61 -3.19 4.05 11.07
N THR A 62 -1.89 4.35 11.21
CA THR A 62 -1.14 5.12 10.20
C THR A 62 -1.04 4.35 8.88
N ILE A 63 -0.76 3.05 8.94
CA ILE A 63 -0.63 2.20 7.74
C ILE A 63 -1.99 2.08 7.03
N LEU A 64 -3.06 1.84 7.77
CA LEU A 64 -4.41 1.69 7.21
C LEU A 64 -4.90 2.99 6.57
N ILE A 65 -4.65 4.15 7.21
CA ILE A 65 -4.99 5.46 6.63
C ILE A 65 -4.20 5.68 5.34
N GLY A 66 -2.90 5.42 5.35
CA GLY A 66 -2.04 5.57 4.16
C GLY A 66 -2.49 4.68 2.99
N ASN A 67 -2.79 3.41 3.27
CA ASN A 67 -3.28 2.45 2.28
C ASN A 67 -4.62 2.90 1.67
N ASN A 68 -5.58 3.24 2.53
CA ASN A 68 -6.91 3.66 2.08
C ASN A 68 -6.85 4.95 1.28
N LEU A 69 -6.01 5.91 1.68
CA LEU A 69 -5.81 7.15 0.93
C LEU A 69 -5.25 6.87 -0.48
N ALA A 70 -4.23 6.00 -0.58
CA ALA A 70 -3.67 5.60 -1.86
C ALA A 70 -4.71 4.91 -2.76
N ASN A 71 -5.48 3.97 -2.19
CA ASN A 71 -6.52 3.23 -2.89
C ASN A 71 -7.65 4.13 -3.41
N VAL A 72 -8.14 5.06 -2.58
CA VAL A 72 -9.21 6.01 -2.94
C VAL A 72 -8.69 6.99 -4.01
N ALA A 73 -7.48 7.52 -3.85
CA ALA A 73 -6.87 8.41 -4.84
C ALA A 73 -6.68 7.70 -6.19
N ALA A 74 -6.19 6.46 -6.18
CA ALA A 74 -6.00 5.68 -7.40
C ALA A 74 -7.33 5.40 -8.11
N SER A 75 -8.38 5.07 -7.33
CA SER A 75 -9.73 4.85 -7.87
C SER A 75 -10.34 6.10 -8.48
N ALA A 76 -10.13 7.27 -7.86
CA ALA A 76 -10.58 8.55 -8.41
C ALA A 76 -9.87 8.88 -9.73
N ILE A 77 -8.56 8.69 -9.80
CA ILE A 77 -7.78 8.91 -11.03
C ILE A 77 -8.19 7.92 -12.12
N MET A 78 -8.33 6.65 -11.79
CA MET A 78 -8.77 5.63 -12.75
C MET A 78 -10.16 5.93 -13.32
N THR A 79 -11.08 6.39 -12.48
CA THR A 79 -12.42 6.81 -12.91
C THR A 79 -12.33 7.99 -13.88
N SER A 80 -11.50 9.00 -13.56
CA SER A 80 -11.26 10.16 -14.44
C SER A 80 -10.67 9.74 -15.80
N ILE A 81 -9.72 8.80 -15.81
CA ILE A 81 -9.14 8.24 -17.04
C ILE A 81 -10.22 7.52 -17.85
N MET A 82 -11.00 6.63 -17.23
CA MET A 82 -12.00 5.82 -17.91
C MET A 82 -13.14 6.65 -18.49
N ILE A 83 -13.57 7.73 -17.83
CA ILE A 83 -14.60 8.65 -18.36
C ILE A 83 -14.15 9.32 -19.67
N ARG A 84 -12.85 9.53 -19.86
CA ARG A 84 -12.32 10.12 -21.10
C ARG A 84 -12.24 9.13 -22.25
N ILE A 85 -12.15 7.84 -21.96
CA ILE A 85 -11.98 6.76 -22.96
C ILE A 85 -13.33 6.11 -23.29
N PHE A 86 -14.14 5.86 -22.27
CA PHE A 86 -15.43 5.18 -22.35
C PHE A 86 -16.53 6.16 -21.93
N GLN A 87 -17.69 6.11 -22.59
CA GLN A 87 -18.83 6.96 -22.21
C GLN A 87 -19.76 6.22 -21.25
N ASN A 88 -20.55 5.26 -21.74
CA ASN A 88 -21.63 4.67 -20.95
C ASN A 88 -21.19 3.69 -19.84
N TYR A 89 -20.00 3.10 -19.94
CA TYR A 89 -19.54 2.06 -19.00
C TYR A 89 -18.27 2.44 -18.22
N ALA A 90 -17.83 3.69 -18.30
CA ALA A 90 -16.59 4.14 -17.69
C ALA A 90 -16.44 3.79 -16.21
N ILE A 91 -17.48 4.07 -15.42
CA ILE A 91 -17.46 3.84 -13.97
C ILE A 91 -17.39 2.35 -13.67
N ALA A 92 -18.22 1.52 -14.32
CA ALA A 92 -18.23 0.08 -14.11
C ALA A 92 -16.87 -0.56 -14.47
N ILE A 93 -16.29 -0.15 -15.60
CA ILE A 93 -14.97 -0.62 -16.05
C ILE A 93 -13.89 -0.13 -15.07
N ALA A 94 -13.92 1.14 -14.66
CA ALA A 94 -12.97 1.70 -13.71
C ALA A 94 -12.99 0.95 -12.38
N THR A 95 -14.17 0.71 -11.82
CA THR A 95 -14.34 -0.03 -10.57
C THR A 95 -13.78 -1.44 -10.70
N GLY A 96 -14.20 -2.21 -11.70
CA GLY A 96 -13.74 -3.59 -11.88
C GLY A 96 -12.23 -3.69 -12.07
N VAL A 97 -11.66 -2.88 -12.98
CA VAL A 97 -10.22 -2.90 -13.25
C VAL A 97 -9.43 -2.38 -12.06
N MET A 98 -9.84 -1.29 -11.42
CA MET A 98 -9.11 -0.74 -10.28
C MET A 98 -9.15 -1.68 -9.08
N THR A 99 -10.30 -2.28 -8.76
CA THR A 99 -10.40 -3.26 -7.68
C THR A 99 -9.47 -4.45 -7.94
N PHE A 100 -9.44 -4.98 -9.16
CA PHE A 100 -8.50 -6.03 -9.51
C PHE A 100 -7.04 -5.58 -9.31
N LEU A 101 -6.67 -4.40 -9.81
CA LEU A 101 -5.31 -3.89 -9.69
C LEU A 101 -4.89 -3.67 -8.23
N ILE A 102 -5.75 -3.07 -7.41
CA ILE A 102 -5.50 -2.86 -5.98
C ILE A 102 -5.36 -4.21 -5.28
N LEU A 103 -6.31 -5.14 -5.46
CA LEU A 103 -6.26 -6.42 -4.77
C LEU A 103 -5.03 -7.23 -5.16
N VAL A 104 -4.73 -7.33 -6.45
CA VAL A 104 -3.60 -8.16 -6.90
C VAL A 104 -2.27 -7.49 -6.60
N PHE A 105 -2.07 -6.23 -7.01
CA PHE A 105 -0.77 -5.58 -6.95
C PHE A 105 -0.56 -4.71 -5.71
N GLY A 106 -1.62 -4.10 -5.19
CA GLY A 106 -1.58 -3.25 -3.99
C GLY A 106 -1.73 -4.02 -2.68
N GLU A 107 -2.41 -5.17 -2.66
CA GLU A 107 -2.75 -5.83 -1.38
C GLU A 107 -2.22 -7.27 -1.30
N ILE A 108 -2.75 -8.19 -2.08
CA ILE A 108 -2.50 -9.64 -1.95
C ILE A 108 -1.03 -9.97 -2.23
N THR A 109 -0.47 -9.48 -3.33
CA THR A 109 0.93 -9.79 -3.69
C THR A 109 1.93 -9.24 -2.66
N PRO A 110 1.87 -7.94 -2.27
CA PRO A 110 2.77 -7.40 -1.25
C PRO A 110 2.62 -8.07 0.11
N LYS A 111 1.37 -8.35 0.54
CA LYS A 111 1.10 -9.07 1.80
C LYS A 111 1.68 -10.49 1.78
N SER A 112 1.53 -11.21 0.67
CA SER A 112 2.08 -12.56 0.53
C SER A 112 3.61 -12.57 0.54
N ILE A 113 4.26 -11.59 -0.10
CA ILE A 113 5.72 -11.46 -0.10
C ILE A 113 6.22 -11.15 1.32
N ALA A 114 5.57 -10.20 2.00
CA ALA A 114 5.91 -9.84 3.37
C ALA A 114 5.74 -11.03 4.34
N ALA A 115 4.67 -11.82 4.19
CA ALA A 115 4.43 -12.99 5.03
C ALA A 115 5.50 -14.09 4.87
N LYS A 116 6.03 -14.29 3.66
CA LYS A 116 7.05 -15.32 3.38
C LYS A 116 8.45 -14.93 3.83
N ASN A 117 8.76 -13.64 3.91
CA ASN A 117 10.12 -13.13 4.12
C ASN A 117 10.36 -12.57 5.54
N ASN A 118 9.61 -13.01 6.56
CA ASN A 118 9.64 -12.42 7.92
C ASN A 118 10.16 -13.33 9.05
#